data_AF-A0A6A6ERN9-F1
#
_entry.id   AF-A0A6A6ERN9-F1
#
_cell.length_a   1.000
_cell.length_b   1.000
_cell.length_c   1.000
_cell.angle_alpha   90.00
_cell.angle_beta   90.00
_cell.angle_gamma   90.00
#
_symmetry.space_group_name_H-M   'P 1'
#
loop_
_entity.id
_entity.type
_entity.pdbx_description
1 polymer ?
#
loop_
_entity_poly.entity_id
_entity_poly.type
_entity_poly.pdbx_seq_one_letter_code
_entity_poly.pdbx_strand_id
1 'polypeptide(L)' 'MTPNTSNDAGDAELSQEDHIQLAIAAYNNKSIPSLRQASKIFNVPFSTLQARNSGRRSVTECQQSQQRLTV' A
#
# COMPACT_ATOMS: atom_id res chain seq x y z
N MET A 1 27.57 5.78 19.76
CA MET A 1 26.99 4.43 19.84
C MET A 1 26.09 4.25 18.63
N THR A 2 26.43 3.31 17.75
CA THR A 2 25.85 3.07 16.41
C THR A 2 24.57 2.21 16.50
N PRO A 3 23.95 1.76 15.38
CA PRO A 3 22.86 2.46 14.68
C PRO A 3 21.60 1.57 14.55
N ASN A 4 20.40 2.05 14.84
CA ASN A 4 19.18 1.28 14.56
C ASN A 4 18.54 1.72 13.25
N THR A 5 19.25 1.43 12.16
CA THR A 5 18.60 1.14 10.87
C THR A 5 17.97 -0.24 11.04
N SER A 6 16.67 -0.28 11.31
CA SER A 6 15.90 -1.52 11.31
C SER A 6 15.85 -2.07 9.88
N ASN A 7 16.90 -2.80 9.51
CA ASN A 7 16.85 -3.81 8.48
C ASN A 7 16.02 -4.97 9.04
N ASP A 8 14.70 -4.92 8.87
CA ASP A 8 13.91 -6.14 8.80
C ASP A 8 13.96 -6.64 7.35
N ALA A 9 15.09 -7.29 7.05
CA ALA A 9 15.20 -8.24 5.96
C ALA A 9 14.98 -9.63 6.57
N GLY A 10 13.72 -10.04 6.69
CA GLY A 10 13.33 -11.36 7.17
C GLY A 10 12.03 -11.73 6.49
N ASP A 11 12.13 -12.62 5.49
CA ASP A 11 11.03 -13.16 4.67
C ASP A 11 10.21 -12.09 3.96
N ALA A 12 10.38 -11.94 2.65
CA ALA A 12 9.64 -10.97 1.83
C ALA A 12 8.17 -11.37 1.66
N GLU A 13 7.46 -11.52 2.77
CA GLU A 13 6.02 -11.46 2.82
C GLU A 13 5.66 -10.03 2.38
N LEU A 14 5.09 -9.94 1.17
CA LEU A 14 4.62 -8.67 0.60
C LEU A 14 3.90 -7.88 1.68
N SER A 15 4.32 -6.62 1.88
CA SER A 15 3.71 -5.77 2.88
C SER A 15 2.22 -5.63 2.56
N GLN A 16 1.40 -5.43 3.59
CA GLN A 16 -0.03 -5.17 3.39
C GLN A 16 -0.27 -4.00 2.42
N GLU A 17 0.64 -3.02 2.39
CA GLU A 17 0.64 -1.93 1.42
C GLU A 17 0.91 -2.40 -0.01
N ASP A 18 1.79 -3.37 -0.22
CA ASP A 18 2.09 -3.94 -1.53
C ASP A 18 0.88 -4.70 -2.06
N HIS A 19 0.18 -5.45 -1.21
CA HIS A 19 -1.08 -6.12 -1.57
C HIS A 19 -2.16 -5.11 -2.01
N ILE A 20 -2.27 -3.98 -1.31
CA ILE A 20 -3.20 -2.89 -1.68
C ILE A 20 -2.83 -2.31 -3.04
N GLN A 21 -1.55 -2.01 -3.28
CA GLN A 21 -1.08 -1.43 -4.53
C GLN A 21 -1.27 -2.39 -5.71
N LEU A 22 -0.90 -3.67 -5.54
CA LEU A 22 -1.10 -4.72 -6.54
C LEU A 22 -2.58 -4.90 -6.89
N ALA A 23 -3.47 -4.90 -5.90
CA ALA A 23 -4.91 -5.01 -6.12
C ALA A 23 -5.47 -3.85 -6.95
N ILE A 24 -5.03 -2.61 -6.68
CA ILE A 24 -5.44 -1.42 -7.43
C ILE A 24 -4.85 -1.44 -8.84
N ALA A 25 -3.58 -1.81 -8.98
CA ALA A 25 -2.94 -1.94 -10.28
C ALA A 25 -3.63 -2.99 -11.15
N ALA A 26 -3.98 -4.15 -10.60
CA ALA A 26 -4.71 -5.20 -11.32
C ALA A 26 -6.12 -4.76 -11.76
N TYR A 27 -6.82 -3.98 -10.94
CA TYR A 27 -8.09 -3.37 -11.30
C TYR A 27 -7.93 -2.33 -12.42
N ASN A 28 -6.96 -1.43 -12.31
CA ASN A 28 -6.70 -0.39 -13.31
C ASN A 28 -6.25 -0.98 -14.66
N ASN A 29 -5.47 -2.06 -14.63
CA ASN A 29 -5.05 -2.80 -15.81
C ASN A 29 -6.17 -3.66 -16.42
N LYS A 30 -7.40 -3.61 -15.87
CA LYS A 30 -8.55 -4.44 -16.26
C LYS A 30 -8.31 -5.96 -16.17
N SER A 31 -7.24 -6.38 -15.49
CA SER A 31 -6.96 -7.79 -15.21
C SER A 31 -8.00 -8.37 -14.26
N ILE A 32 -8.49 -7.53 -13.34
CA ILE A 32 -9.63 -7.85 -12.48
C ILE A 32 -10.77 -6.88 -12.79
N PRO A 33 -11.98 -7.38 -13.15
CA PRO A 33 -13.07 -6.53 -13.59
C PRO A 33 -13.76 -5.76 -12.45
N SER A 34 -13.49 -6.10 -11.18
CA SER A 34 -14.10 -5.42 -10.04
C SER A 34 -13.20 -5.33 -8.81
N LEU A 35 -13.28 -4.21 -8.10
CA LEU A 35 -12.61 -4.03 -6.79
C LEU A 35 -13.04 -5.07 -5.75
N ARG A 36 -14.28 -5.59 -5.86
CA ARG A 36 -14.81 -6.63 -4.96
C ARG A 36 -14.21 -8.02 -5.24
N GLN A 37 -13.78 -8.29 -6.48
CA GLN A 37 -12.94 -9.46 -6.75
C GLN A 37 -11.51 -9.24 -6.29
N ALA A 38 -10.96 -8.05 -6.53
CA ALA A 38 -9.60 -7.72 -6.10
C ALA A 38 -9.46 -7.87 -4.57
N SER A 39 -10.47 -7.46 -3.79
CA SER A 39 -10.48 -7.66 -2.33
C SER A 39 -10.37 -9.11 -1.90
N LYS A 40 -10.99 -10.03 -2.65
CA LYS A 40 -10.96 -11.46 -2.36
C LYS A 40 -9.64 -12.10 -2.77
N ILE A 41 -9.09 -11.70 -3.93
CA ILE A 41 -7.86 -12.25 -4.51
C ILE A 41 -6.64 -11.84 -3.68
N PHE A 42 -6.57 -10.55 -3.32
CA PHE A 42 -5.43 -10.00 -2.59
C PHE A 42 -5.64 -9.95 -1.06
N ASN A 43 -6.76 -10.47 -0.56
CA ASN A 43 -7.12 -10.47 0.86
C ASN A 43 -7.07 -9.06 1.50
N VAL A 44 -7.52 -8.04 0.76
CA VAL A 44 -7.57 -6.64 1.23
C VAL A 44 -9.03 -6.23 1.39
N PRO A 45 -9.42 -5.55 2.49
CA PRO A 45 -10.79 -5.07 2.66
C PRO A 45 -11.23 -4.18 1.50
N PHE A 46 -12.47 -4.39 1.02
CA PHE A 46 -13.05 -3.59 -0.06
C PHE A 46 -13.07 -2.09 0.27
N SER A 47 -13.37 -1.73 1.52
CA SER A 47 -13.34 -0.34 1.99
C SER A 47 -11.96 0.30 1.85
N THR A 48 -10.89 -0.45 2.11
CA THR A 48 -9.51 -0.01 1.91
C THR A 48 -9.21 0.24 0.44
N LEU A 49 -9.56 -0.71 -0.43
CA LEU A 49 -9.38 -0.56 -1.88
C LEU A 49 -10.20 0.61 -2.44
N GLN A 50 -11.45 0.78 -2.00
CA GLN A 50 -12.32 1.86 -2.41
C GLN A 50 -11.76 3.22 -2.00
N ALA A 51 -11.34 3.38 -0.73
CA ALA A 51 -10.76 4.61 -0.24
C ALA A 51 -9.46 4.99 -0.97
N ARG A 52 -8.62 3.99 -1.26
CA ARG A 52 -7.38 4.19 -2.03
C ARG A 52 -7.66 4.54 -3.49
N ASN A 53 -8.62 3.86 -4.12
CA ASN A 53 -9.03 4.14 -5.48
C ASN A 53 -9.67 5.53 -5.62
N SER A 54 -10.33 6.05 -4.57
CA SER A 54 -10.84 7.43 -4.52
C SER A 54 -9.76 8.49 -4.24
N GLY A 55 -8.47 8.11 -4.18
CA GLY A 55 -7.35 9.05 -4.04
C GLY A 55 -6.90 9.32 -2.61
N ARG A 56 -7.33 8.52 -1.61
CA ARG A 56 -6.81 8.65 -0.25
C ARG A 56 -5.36 8.13 -0.21
N ARG A 57 -4.40 9.04 0.01
CA ARG A 57 -2.98 8.70 0.11
C ARG A 57 -2.71 7.78 1.30
N SER A 58 -1.69 6.94 1.18
CA SER A 58 -1.25 6.06 2.27
C SER A 58 -0.75 6.90 3.45
N VAL A 59 -0.87 6.37 4.67
CA VAL A 59 -0.30 7.04 5.86
C VAL A 59 1.21 7.22 5.70
N THR A 60 1.87 6.25 5.05
CA THR A 60 3.30 6.28 4.71
C THR A 60 3.66 7.46 3.82
N GLU A 61 2.86 7.75 2.78
CA GLU A 61 3.07 8.89 1.88
C GLU A 61 2.80 10.24 2.57
N CYS A 62 1.81 10.28 3.46
CA CYS A 62 1.52 11.45 4.31
C CYS A 62 2.62 11.72 5.35
N GLN A 63 3.33 10.69 5.82
CA GLN A 63 4.49 10.87 6.70
C GLN A 63 5.73 11.32 5.93
N GLN A 64 5.94 10.82 4.71
CA GLN A 64 7.10 11.20 3.88
C GLN A 64 7.10 12.69 3.51
N SER A 65 5.92 13.27 3.27
CA SER A 65 5.74 14.70 3.04
C SER A 65 5.89 15.58 4.29
N GLN A 66 5.91 14.99 5.49
CA GLN A 66 6.20 15.68 6.74
C GLN A 66 7.66 15.56 7.17
N GLN A 67 8.51 14.87 6.40
CA GLN A 67 9.94 14.79 6.68
C GLN A 67 10.61 16.13 6.31
N ARG A 68 10.53 17.06 7.27
CA ARG A 68 11.34 18.27 7.49
C ARG A 68 11.75 19.04 6.22
N LEU A 69 10.99 20.10 5.91
CA LEU A 69 11.61 21.33 5.43
C LEU A 69 12.57 21.80 6.53
N THR A 70 13.86 21.45 6.43
CA THR A 70 14.90 22.15 7.18
C THR A 70 15.43 23.20 6.21
N VAL A 71 14.90 24.42 6.33
CA VAL A 71 15.47 25.62 5.69
C VAL A 71 16.73 26.07 6.43
#